data_AF-F3YZX6-F1
#
_entry.id   AF-F3YZX6-F1
#
_cell.length_a   1.000
_cell.length_b   1.000
_cell.length_c   1.000
_cell.angle_alpha   90.00
_cell.angle_beta   90.00
_cell.angle_gamma   90.00
#
_symmetry.space_group_name_H-M   'P 1'
#
loop_
_entity.id
_entity.type
_entity.pdbx_description
1 polymer ?
#
loop_
_entity_poly.entity_id
_entity_poly.type
_entity_poly.pdbx_seq_one_letter_code
_entity_poly.pdbx_strand_id
1 'polypeptide(L)'
;MVTRRIGNAYDSLDEETRRWMLVELDEDEQGGVLYYPPLLTDRGREEYRWLLREALKHHDDAWLAHGLDKPGLLRIELADSETMGMSQRGRRGPRWRTRIEQPNAEAMGTSPAEVPMSVIDDMAADEFNRYYSRGVCRRVLESGLGQVEIYKIEAGANLHLSYPVPGSENADHAREVEAGRDIDADYLLGKLRRNPEEETGEALPGAPGSGLSVRLPA
;
A
#
# COMPACT_ATOMS: atom_id res chain seq x y z
N MET A 1 -14.47 12.07 -6.24
CA MET A 1 -15.12 11.52 -5.02
C MET A 1 -14.01 11.19 -4.03
N VAL A 2 -13.83 12.04 -3.01
CA VAL A 2 -12.80 11.86 -1.96
C VAL A 2 -13.15 10.58 -1.20
N THR A 3 -12.26 9.59 -1.21
CA THR A 3 -12.53 8.35 -0.47
C THR A 3 -12.17 8.62 0.97
N ARG A 4 -13.18 8.68 1.83
CA ARG A 4 -12.99 9.02 3.24
C ARG A 4 -12.48 7.78 3.97
N ARG A 5 -11.33 7.90 4.63
CA ARG A 5 -10.84 6.90 5.59
C ARG A 5 -11.91 6.62 6.65
N ILE A 6 -12.09 5.35 7.00
CA ILE A 6 -13.00 4.91 8.04
C ILE A 6 -12.22 4.72 9.34
N GLY A 7 -12.56 5.48 10.38
CA GLY A 7 -12.11 5.22 11.76
C GLY A 7 -10.60 5.25 11.96
N ASN A 8 -10.11 4.45 12.92
CA ASN A 8 -8.69 4.16 13.07
C ASN A 8 -8.29 3.16 11.98
N ALA A 9 -7.31 3.51 11.15
CA ALA A 9 -6.95 2.68 10.00
C ALA A 9 -6.21 1.40 10.39
N TYR A 10 -5.63 1.31 11.60
CA TYR A 10 -4.74 0.22 11.99
C TYR A 10 -5.09 -0.31 13.40
N ASP A 11 -6.07 -1.22 13.47
CA ASP A 11 -6.62 -1.76 14.73
C ASP A 11 -5.58 -2.50 15.57
N SER A 12 -4.62 -3.18 14.94
CA SER A 12 -3.60 -3.99 15.61
C SER A 12 -2.22 -3.31 15.66
N LEU A 13 -2.15 -1.98 15.54
CA LEU A 13 -0.88 -1.24 15.54
C LEU A 13 -0.36 -0.97 16.96
N ASP A 14 0.05 -2.03 17.65
CA ASP A 14 0.73 -1.97 18.95
C ASP A 14 2.26 -2.17 18.81
N GLU A 15 2.98 -2.13 19.93
CA GLU A 15 4.43 -2.31 19.94
C GLU A 15 4.89 -3.65 19.37
N GLU A 16 4.08 -4.71 19.51
CA GLU A 16 4.42 -6.03 19.01
C GLU A 16 4.29 -6.09 17.48
N THR A 17 3.19 -5.57 16.93
CA THR A 17 3.02 -5.47 15.48
C THR A 17 4.10 -4.57 14.88
N ARG A 18 4.47 -3.45 15.52
CA ARG A 18 5.56 -2.59 15.05
C ARG A 18 6.91 -3.30 15.00
N ARG A 19 7.20 -4.18 15.97
CA ARG A 19 8.42 -5.02 15.92
C ARG A 19 8.43 -5.90 14.67
N TRP A 20 7.30 -6.55 14.35
CA TRP A 20 7.19 -7.37 13.14
C TRP A 20 7.25 -6.55 11.85
N MET A 21 6.67 -5.34 11.83
CA MET A 21 6.81 -4.40 10.70
C MET A 21 8.29 -4.05 10.43
N LEU A 22 9.07 -3.83 11.50
CA LEU A 22 10.49 -3.52 11.38
C LEU A 22 11.33 -4.73 10.95
N VAL A 23 10.98 -5.94 11.40
CA VAL A 23 11.61 -7.18 10.92
C VAL A 23 11.44 -7.33 9.41
N GLU A 24 10.23 -7.07 8.89
CA GLU A 24 9.96 -7.13 7.45
C GLU A 24 10.76 -6.06 6.67
N LEU A 25 10.88 -4.85 7.20
CA LEU A 25 11.71 -3.80 6.61
C LEU A 25 13.21 -4.19 6.63
N ASP A 26 13.69 -4.75 7.73
CA ASP A 26 15.07 -5.20 7.88
C ASP A 26 15.39 -6.34 6.88
N GLU A 27 14.46 -7.29 6.68
CA GLU A 27 14.57 -8.35 5.68
C GLU A 27 14.64 -7.78 4.25
N ASP A 28 13.80 -6.79 3.92
CA ASP A 28 13.83 -6.14 2.61
C ASP A 28 15.14 -5.37 2.36
N GLU A 29 15.65 -4.67 3.38
CA GLU A 29 16.90 -3.94 3.31
C GLU A 29 18.10 -4.88 3.15
N GLN A 30 18.14 -5.97 3.92
CA GLN A 30 19.21 -6.98 3.85
C GLN A 30 19.17 -7.76 2.53
N GLY A 31 17.96 -8.04 2.02
CA GLY A 31 17.75 -8.69 0.74
C GLY A 31 17.98 -7.77 -0.47
N GLY A 32 18.08 -6.46 -0.27
CA GLY A 32 18.17 -5.48 -1.36
C GLY A 32 16.89 -5.39 -2.20
N VAL A 33 15.75 -5.75 -1.63
CA VAL A 33 14.43 -5.78 -2.28
C VAL A 33 13.48 -4.70 -1.77
N LEU A 34 13.95 -3.81 -0.89
CA LEU A 34 13.19 -2.64 -0.45
C LEU A 34 12.67 -1.87 -1.68
N TYR A 35 11.35 -1.73 -1.73
CA TYR A 35 10.68 -0.97 -2.78
C TYR A 35 10.92 0.53 -2.59
N TYR A 36 11.11 1.24 -3.69
CA TYR A 36 11.27 2.69 -3.72
C TYR A 36 10.26 3.27 -4.72
N PRO A 37 9.25 4.02 -4.25
CA PRO A 37 8.27 4.63 -5.13
C PRO A 37 8.89 5.38 -6.33
N PRO A 38 8.34 5.23 -7.54
CA PRO A 38 8.82 5.93 -8.73
C PRO A 38 8.84 7.45 -8.59
N LEU A 39 7.98 8.02 -7.76
CA LEU A 39 7.94 9.47 -7.56
C LEU A 39 9.18 10.00 -6.82
N LEU A 40 9.95 9.16 -6.13
CA LEU A 40 11.15 9.62 -5.42
C LEU A 40 12.24 10.11 -6.40
N THR A 41 12.83 11.25 -6.06
CA THR A 41 14.11 11.71 -6.63
C THR A 41 15.27 10.87 -6.06
N ASP A 42 16.49 11.05 -6.56
CA ASP A 42 17.68 10.40 -5.97
C ASP A 42 17.84 10.78 -4.49
N ARG A 43 17.69 12.07 -4.17
CA ARG A 43 17.65 12.55 -2.78
C ARG A 43 16.48 11.94 -1.99
N GLY A 44 15.31 11.82 -2.63
CA GLY A 44 14.15 11.15 -2.08
C GLY A 44 14.46 9.72 -1.67
N ARG A 45 15.17 8.96 -2.50
CA ARG A 45 15.56 7.57 -2.22
C ARG A 45 16.51 7.45 -1.03
N GLU A 46 17.44 8.40 -0.88
CA GLU A 46 18.35 8.46 0.26
C GLU A 46 17.60 8.68 1.59
N GLU A 47 16.61 9.57 1.60
CA GLU A 47 15.84 9.95 2.80
C GLU A 47 14.68 8.98 3.10
N TYR A 48 14.08 8.39 2.07
CA TYR A 48 12.87 7.57 2.15
C TYR A 48 13.03 6.42 3.13
N ARG A 49 14.18 5.74 3.12
CA ARG A 49 14.45 4.62 4.02
C ARG A 49 14.32 5.04 5.49
N TRP A 50 14.92 6.16 5.86
CA TRP A 50 14.88 6.67 7.22
C TRP A 50 13.46 7.08 7.61
N LEU A 51 12.76 7.80 6.73
CA LEU A 51 11.37 8.19 6.93
C LEU A 51 10.45 6.98 7.13
N LEU A 52 10.55 5.97 6.26
CA LEU A 52 9.75 4.76 6.38
C LEU A 52 10.03 4.07 7.72
N ARG A 53 11.30 3.85 8.07
CA ARG A 53 11.67 3.21 9.34
C ARG A 53 11.11 3.94 10.56
N GLU A 54 11.25 5.26 10.62
CA GLU A 54 10.71 6.07 11.73
C GLU A 54 9.18 6.01 11.80
N ALA A 55 8.51 6.03 10.64
CA ALA A 55 7.06 5.85 10.58
C ALA A 55 6.65 4.50 11.18
N LEU A 56 7.24 3.39 10.71
CA LEU A 56 6.92 2.05 11.21
C LEU A 56 7.21 1.91 12.71
N LYS A 57 8.27 2.54 13.21
CA LYS A 57 8.70 2.42 14.60
C LYS A 57 7.90 3.27 15.58
N HIS A 58 7.54 4.50 15.20
CA HIS A 58 7.06 5.50 16.16
C HIS A 58 5.81 6.26 15.72
N HIS A 59 5.45 6.22 14.43
CA HIS A 59 4.42 7.09 13.89
C HIS A 59 3.41 6.32 13.02
N ASP A 60 2.75 7.02 12.11
CA ASP A 60 1.74 6.53 11.20
C ASP A 60 2.03 6.98 9.77
N ASP A 61 1.12 6.67 8.87
CA ASP A 61 1.22 7.05 7.47
C ASP A 61 1.09 8.56 7.24
N ALA A 62 0.34 9.29 8.07
CA ALA A 62 0.22 10.73 7.98
C ALA A 62 1.55 11.43 8.30
N TRP A 63 2.28 10.91 9.29
CA TRP A 63 3.64 11.37 9.57
C TRP A 63 4.60 11.08 8.41
N LEU A 64 4.49 9.90 7.80
CA LEU A 64 5.29 9.55 6.62
C LEU A 64 4.98 10.50 5.45
N ALA A 65 3.70 10.79 5.19
CA ALA A 65 3.27 11.73 4.16
C ALA A 65 3.89 13.13 4.38
N HIS A 66 3.80 13.65 5.61
CA HIS A 66 4.41 14.93 5.97
C HIS A 66 5.94 14.92 5.79
N GLY A 67 6.60 13.80 6.06
CA GLY A 67 8.04 13.63 5.81
C GLY A 67 8.41 13.69 4.32
N LEU A 68 7.54 13.16 3.45
CA LEU A 68 7.73 13.07 2.00
C LEU A 68 7.35 14.36 1.25
N ASP A 69 6.53 15.22 1.86
CA ASP A 69 6.17 16.56 1.36
C ASP A 69 7.35 17.57 1.37
N LYS A 70 8.57 17.13 1.73
CA LYS A 70 9.73 18.01 1.70
C LYS A 70 10.16 18.31 0.25
N PRO A 71 10.47 19.59 -0.07
CA PRO A 71 10.94 19.97 -1.40
C PRO A 71 12.14 19.16 -1.88
N GLY A 72 12.02 18.62 -3.09
CA GLY A 72 13.08 17.87 -3.76
C GLY A 72 13.16 16.39 -3.38
N LEU A 73 12.28 15.85 -2.54
CA LEU A 73 12.17 14.40 -2.34
C LEU A 73 11.33 13.72 -3.41
N LEU A 74 10.34 14.41 -3.97
CA LEU A 74 9.46 13.89 -5.01
C LEU A 74 9.65 14.64 -6.33
N ARG A 75 9.55 13.90 -7.44
CA ARG A 75 9.58 14.41 -8.80
C ARG A 75 8.25 15.08 -9.11
N ILE A 76 8.34 16.30 -9.62
CA ILE A 76 7.25 16.96 -10.32
C ILE A 76 7.20 16.34 -11.71
N GLU A 77 6.55 15.20 -11.84
CA GLU A 77 6.06 14.76 -13.14
C GLU A 77 4.55 14.95 -13.09
N LEU A 78 4.09 16.10 -13.62
CA LEU A 78 2.75 16.14 -14.20
C LEU A 78 2.74 15.00 -15.20
N ALA A 79 2.03 13.92 -14.90
CA ALA A 79 1.91 12.80 -15.80
C ALA A 79 1.18 13.30 -17.06
N ASP A 80 1.96 13.78 -18.04
CA ASP A 80 1.45 14.10 -19.35
C ASP A 80 0.84 12.82 -19.92
N SER A 81 -0.46 12.89 -20.23
CA SER A 81 -1.31 11.74 -20.54
C SER A 81 -0.99 11.06 -21.88
N GLU A 82 0.22 11.21 -22.43
CA GLU A 82 0.56 10.79 -23.79
C GLU A 82 1.62 9.68 -23.90
N THR A 83 2.31 9.29 -22.82
CA THR A 83 3.39 8.28 -22.93
C THR A 83 2.95 6.81 -22.79
N MET A 84 1.66 6.51 -22.58
CA MET A 84 1.20 5.10 -22.56
C MET A 84 0.29 4.79 -23.74
N GLY A 85 0.92 4.33 -24.83
CA GLY A 85 0.25 3.87 -26.04
C GLY A 85 -0.88 2.88 -25.76
N MET A 86 -1.97 3.09 -26.49
CA MET A 86 -3.15 2.23 -26.52
C MET A 86 -2.78 0.75 -26.70
N SER A 87 -3.15 -0.08 -25.72
CA SER A 87 -3.39 -1.51 -25.93
C SER A 87 -4.67 -1.88 -25.18
N GLN A 88 -5.70 -2.17 -25.97
CA GLN A 88 -7.06 -2.41 -25.54
C GLN A 88 -7.17 -3.69 -24.71
N ARG A 89 -7.65 -3.56 -23.46
CA ARG A 89 -8.67 -4.39 -22.79
C ARG A 89 -8.65 -4.05 -21.30
N GLY A 90 -9.82 -3.69 -20.78
CA GLY A 90 -9.98 -3.08 -19.46
C GLY A 90 -9.23 -3.80 -18.33
N ARG A 91 -8.25 -3.10 -17.74
CA ARG A 91 -7.70 -3.41 -16.42
C ARG A 91 -7.38 -2.08 -15.73
N ARG A 92 -7.99 -1.89 -14.55
CA ARG A 92 -7.68 -0.76 -13.65
C ARG A 92 -6.29 -1.01 -13.07
N GLY A 93 -5.34 -0.13 -13.37
CA GLY A 93 -4.05 -0.07 -12.69
C GLY A 93 -4.17 0.63 -11.32
N PRO A 94 -3.05 0.79 -10.58
CA PRO A 94 -3.01 1.50 -9.29
C PRO A 94 -3.69 2.87 -9.36
N ARG A 95 -4.37 3.29 -8.30
CA ARG A 95 -5.29 4.46 -8.32
C ARG A 95 -4.63 5.79 -8.72
N TRP A 96 -3.34 5.97 -8.45
CA TRP A 96 -2.58 7.15 -8.91
C TRP A 96 -2.43 7.21 -10.45
N ARG A 97 -2.60 6.08 -11.17
CA ARG A 97 -2.62 6.06 -12.65
C ARG A 97 -3.90 6.58 -13.28
N THR A 98 -5.01 6.68 -12.56
CA THR A 98 -6.34 6.84 -13.21
C THR A 98 -7.10 8.12 -12.84
N ARG A 99 -6.57 9.00 -11.97
CA ARG A 99 -7.27 10.25 -11.66
C ARG A 99 -6.35 11.37 -11.18
N ILE A 100 -5.56 11.91 -12.10
CA ILE A 100 -5.21 13.32 -12.05
C ILE A 100 -6.26 14.00 -12.94
N GLU A 101 -7.30 14.58 -12.34
CA GLU A 101 -8.11 15.55 -13.08
C GLU A 101 -7.18 16.72 -13.43
N GLN A 102 -7.08 17.06 -14.72
CA GLN A 102 -6.21 18.13 -15.19
C GLN A 102 -6.52 19.40 -14.39
N PRO A 103 -5.57 20.01 -13.67
CA PRO A 103 -5.78 21.36 -13.16
C PRO A 103 -5.99 22.28 -14.36
N ASN A 104 -7.07 23.06 -14.35
CA ASN A 104 -7.38 24.00 -15.42
C ASN A 104 -6.21 25.00 -15.55
N ALA A 105 -5.40 24.84 -16.60
CA ALA A 105 -4.14 25.55 -16.81
C ALA A 105 -4.30 27.06 -17.05
N GLU A 106 -5.53 27.56 -17.18
CA GLU A 106 -5.80 28.98 -17.47
C GLU A 106 -5.89 29.87 -16.21
N ALA A 107 -5.80 29.31 -14.99
CA ALA A 107 -6.11 30.07 -13.77
C ALA A 107 -4.93 30.55 -12.90
N MET A 108 -3.69 30.10 -13.07
CA MET A 108 -2.59 30.52 -12.18
C MET A 108 -1.23 30.66 -12.86
N GLY A 109 -0.61 31.82 -12.64
CA GLY A 109 0.78 32.11 -13.00
C GLY A 109 1.74 31.09 -12.41
N THR A 110 2.58 30.56 -13.29
CA THR A 110 3.52 29.45 -13.12
C THR A 110 4.53 29.62 -11.98
N SER A 111 4.32 28.85 -10.91
CA SER A 111 5.38 28.23 -10.09
C SER A 111 5.57 26.77 -10.53
N PRO A 112 6.72 26.12 -10.28
CA PRO A 112 6.91 24.70 -10.59
C PRO A 112 5.80 23.91 -9.87
N ALA A 113 5.02 23.12 -10.59
CA ALA A 113 3.83 22.47 -10.05
C ALA A 113 4.21 21.46 -8.96
N GLU A 114 3.97 21.77 -7.69
CA GLU A 114 4.22 20.83 -6.58
C GLU A 114 3.39 19.55 -6.76
N VAL A 115 3.92 18.39 -6.35
CA VAL A 115 3.16 17.13 -6.35
C VAL A 115 1.92 17.32 -5.47
N PRO A 116 0.70 16.99 -5.94
CA PRO A 116 -0.49 17.18 -5.13
C PRO A 116 -0.40 16.39 -3.82
N MET A 117 -0.75 17.02 -2.69
CA MET A 117 -0.73 16.37 -1.36
C MET A 117 -1.45 15.03 -1.33
N SER A 118 -2.57 14.88 -2.04
CA SER A 118 -3.30 13.62 -2.10
C SER A 118 -2.48 12.46 -2.66
N VAL A 119 -1.56 12.72 -3.59
CA VAL A 119 -0.65 11.70 -4.14
C VAL A 119 0.37 11.26 -3.08
N ILE A 120 0.84 12.21 -2.27
CA ILE A 120 1.78 11.96 -1.17
C ILE A 120 1.07 11.14 -0.07
N ASP A 121 -0.15 11.54 0.29
CA ASP A 121 -0.99 10.84 1.25
C ASP A 121 -1.27 9.40 0.81
N ASP A 122 -1.71 9.21 -0.44
CA ASP A 122 -1.99 7.88 -1.00
C ASP A 122 -0.72 7.00 -0.99
N MET A 123 0.42 7.55 -1.42
CA MET A 123 1.70 6.82 -1.43
C MET A 123 2.14 6.42 -0.01
N ALA A 124 2.06 7.34 0.95
CA ALA A 124 2.44 7.04 2.33
C ALA A 124 1.50 6.03 2.98
N ALA A 125 0.19 6.17 2.75
CA ALA A 125 -0.83 5.24 3.23
C ALA A 125 -0.62 3.83 2.67
N ASP A 126 -0.35 3.71 1.36
CA ASP A 126 -0.11 2.43 0.69
C ASP A 126 1.12 1.73 1.28
N GLU A 127 2.26 2.41 1.36
CA GLU A 127 3.50 1.84 1.89
C GLU A 127 3.39 1.45 3.37
N PHE A 128 2.80 2.32 4.19
CA PHE A 128 2.60 2.03 5.61
C PHE A 128 1.64 0.85 5.82
N ASN A 129 0.50 0.85 5.11
CA ASN A 129 -0.49 -0.23 5.21
C ASN A 129 0.10 -1.58 4.75
N ARG A 130 0.98 -1.56 3.76
CA ARG A 130 1.69 -2.76 3.29
C ARG A 130 2.55 -3.37 4.38
N TYR A 131 3.42 -2.58 5.01
CA TYR A 131 4.26 -3.08 6.10
C TYR A 131 3.44 -3.45 7.34
N TYR A 132 2.41 -2.67 7.67
CA TYR A 132 1.46 -3.04 8.73
C TYR A 132 0.84 -4.42 8.47
N SER A 133 0.31 -4.64 7.26
CA SER A 133 -0.31 -5.91 6.89
C SER A 133 0.68 -7.08 6.94
N ARG A 134 1.92 -6.87 6.47
CA ARG A 134 3.02 -7.86 6.59
C ARG A 134 3.36 -8.16 8.05
N GLY A 135 3.44 -7.13 8.90
CA GLY A 135 3.71 -7.27 10.34
C GLY A 135 2.62 -8.05 11.08
N VAL A 136 1.35 -7.79 10.79
CA VAL A 136 0.22 -8.57 11.34
C VAL A 136 0.28 -10.03 10.87
N CYS A 137 0.56 -10.28 9.59
CA CYS A 137 0.70 -11.64 9.06
C CYS A 137 1.85 -12.40 9.77
N ARG A 138 3.02 -11.78 9.92
CA ARG A 138 4.13 -12.35 10.69
C ARG A 138 3.72 -12.67 12.12
N ARG A 139 3.06 -11.74 12.80
CA ARG A 139 2.64 -11.92 14.20
C ARG A 139 1.73 -13.13 14.38
N VAL A 140 0.74 -13.33 13.51
CA VAL A 140 -0.19 -14.48 13.62
C VAL A 140 0.48 -15.81 13.26
N LEU A 141 1.46 -15.81 12.36
CA LEU A 141 2.25 -17.00 12.02
C LEU A 141 3.11 -17.44 13.21
N GLU A 142 3.82 -16.49 13.82
CA GLU A 142 4.68 -16.74 14.98
C GLU A 142 3.87 -17.12 16.24
N SER A 143 2.62 -16.66 16.32
CA SER A 143 1.68 -17.03 17.39
C SER A 143 0.94 -18.35 17.13
N GLY A 144 1.12 -18.98 15.96
CA GLY A 144 0.44 -20.23 15.59
C GLY A 144 -1.05 -20.11 15.22
N LEU A 145 -1.56 -18.89 15.02
CA LEU A 145 -2.95 -18.64 14.61
C LEU A 145 -3.14 -18.86 13.09
N GLY A 146 -2.12 -18.50 12.30
CA GLY A 146 -2.06 -18.80 10.85
C GLY A 146 -3.02 -18.02 9.94
N GLN A 147 -3.96 -17.25 10.49
CA GLN A 147 -4.93 -16.47 9.72
C GLN A 147 -5.03 -15.03 10.22
N VAL A 148 -5.40 -14.10 9.34
CA VAL A 148 -5.69 -12.70 9.65
C VAL A 148 -7.10 -12.34 9.17
N GLU A 149 -7.77 -11.42 9.87
CA GLU A 149 -9.09 -10.92 9.49
C GLU A 149 -8.96 -9.70 8.57
N ILE A 150 -9.71 -9.66 7.47
CA ILE A 150 -9.73 -8.52 6.53
C ILE A 150 -10.72 -7.46 6.98
N TYR A 151 -10.36 -6.18 6.88
CA TYR A 151 -11.30 -5.07 7.06
C TYR A 151 -11.05 -3.91 6.09
N LYS A 152 -12.02 -2.99 6.01
CA LYS A 152 -11.95 -1.80 5.16
C LYS A 152 -11.38 -0.62 5.93
N ILE A 153 -10.37 0.03 5.36
CA ILE A 153 -9.88 1.34 5.82
C ILE A 153 -10.45 2.48 4.97
N GLU A 154 -11.04 2.16 3.82
CA GLU A 154 -11.73 3.10 2.94
C GLU A 154 -13.18 2.68 2.65
N ALA A 155 -14.12 3.64 2.72
CA ALA A 155 -15.53 3.35 2.49
C ALA A 155 -15.86 2.81 1.09
N GLY A 156 -15.07 3.20 0.09
CA GLY A 156 -15.23 2.76 -1.30
C GLY A 156 -14.45 1.50 -1.67
N ALA A 157 -13.76 0.85 -0.73
CA ALA A 157 -12.90 -0.29 -1.01
C ALA A 157 -13.72 -1.47 -1.59
N ASN A 158 -13.32 -1.92 -2.78
CA ASN A 158 -13.84 -3.12 -3.41
C ASN A 158 -13.20 -4.34 -2.77
N LEU A 159 -14.04 -5.32 -2.48
CA LEU A 159 -13.71 -6.43 -1.59
C LEU A 159 -13.56 -7.76 -2.33
N HIS A 160 -13.60 -7.76 -3.66
CA HIS A 160 -13.53 -8.99 -4.43
C HIS A 160 -12.07 -9.45 -4.54
N LEU A 161 -11.60 -10.11 -3.48
CA LEU A 161 -10.37 -10.88 -3.48
C LEU A 161 -10.70 -12.35 -3.73
N SER A 162 -10.08 -12.91 -4.75
CA SER A 162 -10.11 -14.33 -5.07
C SER A 162 -8.75 -14.91 -4.70
N TYR A 163 -8.70 -15.86 -3.76
CA TYR A 163 -7.45 -16.53 -3.39
C TYR A 163 -7.62 -18.06 -3.32
N PRO A 164 -6.55 -18.83 -3.65
CA PRO A 164 -6.61 -20.29 -3.69
C PRO A 164 -6.86 -20.86 -2.31
N VAL A 165 -7.78 -21.82 -2.21
CA VAL A 165 -8.09 -22.47 -0.92
C VAL A 165 -6.90 -23.30 -0.44
N PRO A 166 -6.28 -23.00 0.72
CA PRO A 166 -5.19 -23.81 1.27
C PRO A 166 -5.65 -25.25 1.46
N GLY A 167 -4.84 -26.21 1.01
CA GLY A 167 -5.15 -27.64 1.09
C GLY A 167 -6.09 -28.18 -0.01
N SER A 168 -6.51 -27.36 -0.98
CA SER A 168 -7.20 -27.86 -2.17
C SER A 168 -6.19 -28.38 -3.20
N GLU A 169 -6.37 -29.63 -3.66
CA GLU A 169 -5.60 -30.20 -4.78
C GLU A 169 -5.97 -29.57 -6.14
N ASN A 170 -7.11 -28.87 -6.21
CA ASN A 170 -7.61 -28.22 -7.42
C ASN A 170 -7.29 -26.72 -7.41
N ALA A 171 -6.53 -26.25 -8.40
CA ALA A 171 -6.18 -24.85 -8.61
C ALA A 171 -7.39 -23.93 -8.89
N ASP A 172 -8.54 -24.52 -9.28
CA ASP A 172 -9.77 -23.79 -9.58
C ASP A 172 -10.63 -23.46 -8.34
N HIS A 173 -10.29 -23.99 -7.16
CA HIS A 173 -10.96 -23.61 -5.91
C HIS A 173 -10.39 -22.28 -5.42
N ALA A 174 -10.95 -21.20 -5.92
CA ALA A 174 -10.80 -19.89 -5.32
C ALA A 174 -11.95 -19.62 -4.33
N ARG A 175 -11.62 -18.98 -3.21
CA ARG A 175 -12.63 -18.37 -2.32
C ARG A 175 -12.67 -16.88 -2.58
N GLU A 176 -13.90 -16.37 -2.76
CA GLU A 176 -14.17 -14.95 -2.61
C GLU A 176 -14.22 -14.62 -1.13
N VAL A 177 -13.47 -13.59 -0.72
CA VAL A 177 -13.32 -13.25 0.70
C VAL A 177 -13.79 -11.83 0.95
N GLU A 178 -14.65 -11.72 1.97
CA GLU A 178 -15.29 -10.47 2.36
C GLU A 178 -14.65 -9.86 3.62
N ALA A 179 -14.92 -8.59 3.91
CA ALA A 179 -14.48 -7.93 5.13
C ALA A 179 -15.18 -8.62 6.30
N GLY A 180 -14.43 -8.89 7.37
CA GLY A 180 -14.88 -9.75 8.46
C GLY A 180 -14.61 -11.24 8.24
N ARG A 181 -13.90 -11.62 7.17
CA ARG A 181 -13.46 -13.00 6.91
C ARG A 181 -11.95 -13.12 7.04
N ASP A 182 -11.56 -14.35 7.36
CA ASP A 182 -10.16 -14.72 7.55
C ASP A 182 -9.48 -15.13 6.24
N ILE A 183 -8.19 -14.80 6.14
CA ILE A 183 -7.29 -15.21 5.06
C ILE A 183 -6.01 -15.81 5.63
N ASP A 184 -5.47 -16.76 4.89
CA ASP A 184 -4.19 -17.39 5.21
C ASP A 184 -3.04 -16.37 5.22
N ALA A 185 -2.39 -16.28 6.37
CA ALA A 185 -1.37 -15.27 6.62
C ALA A 185 -0.09 -15.53 5.83
N ASP A 186 0.29 -16.79 5.61
CA ASP A 186 1.47 -17.15 4.84
C ASP A 186 1.29 -16.80 3.36
N TYR A 187 0.12 -17.13 2.81
CA TYR A 187 -0.27 -16.75 1.46
C TYR A 187 -0.25 -15.23 1.27
N LEU A 188 -0.91 -14.47 2.15
CA LEU A 188 -0.99 -13.02 2.03
C LEU A 188 0.39 -12.37 2.18
N LEU A 189 1.18 -12.81 3.16
CA LEU A 189 2.55 -12.32 3.37
C LEU A 189 3.44 -12.58 2.16
N GLY A 190 3.39 -13.78 1.58
CA GLY A 190 4.14 -14.13 0.37
C GLY A 190 3.75 -13.29 -0.86
N LYS A 191 2.50 -12.82 -0.93
CA LYS A 191 2.05 -11.87 -1.95
C LYS A 191 2.58 -10.47 -1.68
N LEU A 192 2.39 -9.95 -0.47
CA LEU A 192 2.80 -8.60 -0.07
C LEU A 192 4.32 -8.39 -0.01
N ARG A 193 5.13 -9.43 -0.13
CA ARG A 193 6.60 -9.32 -0.27
C ARG A 193 7.08 -9.09 -1.70
N ARG A 194 6.20 -9.22 -2.69
CA ARG A 194 6.56 -8.99 -4.09
C ARG A 194 6.73 -7.49 -4.34
N ASN A 195 7.25 -7.12 -5.50
CA ASN A 195 7.33 -5.71 -5.88
C ASN A 195 5.90 -5.15 -6.08
N PRO A 196 5.49 -4.06 -5.40
CA PRO A 196 4.17 -3.45 -5.58
C PRO A 196 3.84 -3.11 -7.05
N GLU A 197 4.83 -2.79 -7.88
CA GLU A 197 4.60 -2.46 -9.29
C GLU A 197 4.11 -3.65 -10.14
N GLU A 198 4.38 -4.87 -9.69
CA GLU A 198 3.97 -6.10 -10.35
C GLU A 198 2.53 -6.50 -9.96
N GLU A 199 1.96 -5.88 -8.93
CA GLU A 199 0.61 -6.14 -8.43
C GLU A 199 -0.43 -5.44 -9.32
N THR A 200 -0.67 -6.00 -10.52
CA THR A 200 -1.68 -5.46 -11.43
C THR A 200 -3.08 -5.99 -11.11
N GLY A 201 -3.92 -5.14 -10.51
CA GLY A 201 -5.37 -5.40 -10.39
C GLY A 201 -5.79 -6.40 -9.32
N GLU A 202 -4.91 -6.74 -8.38
CA GLU A 202 -5.23 -7.54 -7.20
C GLU A 202 -5.80 -6.63 -6.09
N ALA A 203 -7.01 -6.93 -5.59
CA ALA A 203 -7.61 -6.23 -4.43
C ALA A 203 -7.09 -6.82 -3.10
N LEU A 204 -5.78 -7.06 -3.00
CA LEU A 204 -5.18 -7.64 -1.81
C LEU A 204 -5.17 -6.62 -0.65
N PRO A 205 -5.51 -7.02 0.58
CA PRO A 205 -5.29 -6.20 1.77
C PRO A 205 -3.82 -5.78 1.89
N GLY A 206 -3.57 -4.49 2.06
CA GLY A 206 -2.20 -3.95 2.08
C GLY A 206 -1.57 -3.69 0.70
N ALA A 207 -2.24 -4.03 -0.40
CA ALA A 207 -1.79 -3.66 -1.74
C ALA A 207 -2.17 -2.21 -2.10
N PRO A 208 -1.41 -1.55 -2.98
CA PRO A 208 -1.63 -0.15 -3.34
C PRO A 208 -3.06 0.15 -3.82
N GLY A 209 -3.71 1.15 -3.21
CA GLY A 209 -5.04 1.60 -3.56
C GLY A 209 -6.18 0.60 -3.31
N SER A 210 -5.92 -0.50 -2.58
CA SER A 210 -6.93 -1.51 -2.23
C SER A 210 -8.03 -0.95 -1.31
N GLY A 211 -7.66 -0.02 -0.41
CA GLY A 211 -8.54 0.45 0.66
C GLY A 211 -8.86 -0.63 1.70
N LEU A 212 -8.09 -1.72 1.71
CA LEU A 212 -8.24 -2.88 2.60
C LEU A 212 -6.99 -3.03 3.48
N SER A 213 -7.21 -3.52 4.70
CA SER A 213 -6.15 -3.85 5.65
C SER A 213 -6.50 -5.12 6.43
N VAL A 214 -5.61 -5.56 7.32
CA VAL A 214 -5.78 -6.79 8.10
C VAL A 214 -5.55 -6.56 9.58
N ARG A 215 -6.21 -7.36 10.41
CA ARG A 215 -6.07 -7.34 11.86
C ARG A 215 -5.95 -8.74 12.42
N LEU A 216 -5.57 -8.82 13.69
CA LEU A 216 -5.60 -10.09 14.41
C LEU A 216 -7.02 -10.68 14.42
N PRO A 217 -7.17 -12.01 14.32
CA PRO A 217 -8.48 -12.64 14.45
C PRO A 217 -9.03 -12.44 15.88
N ALA A 218 -10.36 -12.40 15.99
CA ALA A 218 -11.08 -12.21 17.25
C ALA A 218 -11.01 -13.42 18.21
#